data_AF-A0A6H2D551-F1
#
_entry.id   AF-A0A6H2D551-F1
#
_cell.length_a   1.000
_cell.length_b   1.000
_cell.length_c   1.000
_cell.angle_alpha   90.00
_cell.angle_beta   90.00
_cell.angle_gamma   90.00
#
_symmetry.space_group_name_H-M   'P 1'
#
loop_
_entity.id
_entity.type
_entity.pdbx_description
1 polymer ?
#
loop_
_entity_poly.entity_id
_entity_poly.type
_entity_poly.pdbx_seq_one_letter_code
_entity_poly.pdbx_strand_id
1 'polypeptide(L)'
;MDQIEAIRKKQLKMALGVGIPYFSFVIGIFLVVYLASETVTQVSIMGFPLHYWLVAIAIYPITWALFIWYVRKANKMEDEIEQQVGGQ
;
A
#
# COMPACT_ATOMS: atom_id res chain seq x y z
N MET A 1 8.57 -17.84 25.20
CA MET A 1 7.59 -17.00 24.47
C MET A 1 8.17 -16.79 23.09
N ASP A 2 7.54 -17.42 22.11
CA ASP A 2 8.21 -17.90 20.89
C ASP A 2 8.69 -16.76 20.01
N GLN A 3 9.96 -16.83 19.55
CA GLN A 3 10.57 -15.83 18.68
C GLN A 3 9.74 -15.59 17.40
N ILE A 4 9.03 -16.61 16.95
CA ILE A 4 8.03 -16.54 15.86
C ILE A 4 6.92 -15.52 16.17
N GLU A 5 6.48 -15.41 17.41
CA GLU A 5 5.46 -14.45 17.83
C GLU A 5 5.99 -13.01 17.79
N ALA A 6 7.26 -12.80 18.17
CA ALA A 6 7.91 -11.49 18.07
C ALA A 6 8.10 -11.04 16.61
N ILE A 7 8.47 -11.98 15.72
CA ILE A 7 8.56 -11.75 14.27
C ILE A 7 7.18 -11.39 13.71
N ARG A 8 6.17 -12.20 14.03
CA ARG A 8 4.79 -11.98 13.56
C ARG A 8 4.25 -10.63 14.03
N LYS A 9 4.54 -10.21 15.27
CA LYS A 9 4.17 -8.87 15.78
C LYS A 9 4.86 -7.74 15.03
N LYS A 10 6.16 -7.86 14.70
CA LYS A 10 6.88 -6.84 13.93
C LYS A 10 6.39 -6.77 12.48
N GLN A 11 6.21 -7.91 11.81
CA GLN A 11 5.66 -7.98 10.46
C GLN A 11 4.22 -7.44 10.41
N LEU A 12 3.39 -7.79 11.39
CA LEU A 12 2.02 -7.27 11.51
C LEU A 12 2.01 -5.75 11.75
N LYS A 13 2.88 -5.23 12.63
CA LYS A 13 3.01 -3.79 12.86
C LYS A 13 3.47 -3.04 11.61
N MET A 14 4.38 -3.62 10.83
CA MET A 14 4.80 -3.05 9.54
C MET A 14 3.64 -3.11 8.54
N ALA A 15 2.96 -4.25 8.40
CA ALA A 15 1.83 -4.44 7.51
C ALA A 15 0.70 -3.45 7.82
N LEU A 16 0.36 -3.26 9.10
CA LEU A 16 -0.64 -2.28 9.53
C LEU A 16 -0.16 -0.84 9.27
N GLY A 17 1.11 -0.54 9.57
CA GLY A 17 1.68 0.80 9.35
C GLY A 17 1.72 1.23 7.89
N VAL A 18 1.76 0.28 6.95
CA VAL A 18 1.76 0.55 5.50
C VAL A 18 0.36 0.40 4.91
N GLY A 19 -0.38 -0.62 5.33
CA GLY A 19 -1.71 -0.94 4.86
C GLY A 19 -2.73 0.13 5.25
N ILE A 20 -2.75 0.57 6.52
CA ILE A 20 -3.75 1.55 6.98
C ILE A 20 -3.67 2.85 6.18
N PRO A 21 -2.50 3.50 5.99
CA PRO A 21 -2.40 4.69 5.16
C PRO A 21 -2.79 4.45 3.71
N TYR A 22 -2.36 3.32 3.13
CA TYR A 22 -2.68 2.98 1.74
C TYR A 22 -4.17 2.77 1.51
N PHE A 23 -4.84 1.96 2.35
CA PHE A 23 -6.28 1.76 2.26
C PHE A 23 -7.05 3.04 2.52
N SER A 24 -6.60 3.87 3.46
CA SER A 24 -7.22 5.17 3.73
C SER A 24 -7.10 6.11 2.52
N PHE A 25 -5.95 6.10 1.84
CA PHE A 25 -5.74 6.84 0.61
C PHE A 25 -6.65 6.36 -0.54
N VAL A 26 -6.73 5.04 -0.76
CA VAL A 26 -7.60 4.46 -1.80
C VAL A 26 -9.07 4.77 -1.55
N ILE A 27 -9.54 4.57 -0.30
CA ILE A 27 -10.92 4.90 0.10
C ILE A 27 -11.15 6.40 -0.05
N GLY A 28 -10.19 7.24 0.35
CA GLY A 28 -10.26 8.69 0.19
C GLY A 28 -10.45 9.12 -1.26
N ILE A 29 -9.67 8.56 -2.19
CA ILE A 29 -9.85 8.82 -3.64
C ILE A 29 -11.24 8.39 -4.11
N PHE A 30 -11.69 7.20 -3.71
CA PHE A 30 -13.02 6.72 -4.08
C PHE A 30 -14.13 7.63 -3.56
N LEU A 31 -14.04 8.06 -2.30
CA LEU A 31 -15.00 8.98 -1.71
C LEU A 31 -14.96 10.35 -2.39
N VAL A 32 -13.77 10.88 -2.71
CA VAL A 32 -13.63 12.14 -3.45
C VAL A 32 -14.30 12.02 -4.82
N VAL A 33 -14.05 10.93 -5.56
CA VAL A 33 -14.67 10.72 -6.88
C VAL A 33 -16.18 10.56 -6.75
N TYR A 34 -16.66 9.82 -5.75
CA TYR A 34 -18.09 9.51 -5.58
C TYR A 34 -18.90 10.71 -5.07
N LEU A 35 -18.32 11.49 -4.15
CA LEU A 35 -18.94 12.70 -3.59
C LEU A 35 -18.68 13.94 -4.46
N ALA A 36 -17.76 13.86 -5.42
CA ALA A 36 -17.54 14.96 -6.34
C ALA A 36 -18.80 15.22 -7.16
N SER A 37 -19.12 16.51 -7.30
CA SER A 37 -20.22 17.03 -8.10
C SER A 37 -20.23 16.46 -9.52
N GLU A 38 -21.41 16.40 -10.15
CA GLU A 38 -21.63 15.95 -11.54
C GLU A 38 -20.61 16.50 -12.54
N THR A 39 -20.05 17.68 -12.27
CA THR A 39 -18.99 18.30 -13.06
C THR A 39 -17.72 17.44 -13.20
N VAL A 40 -17.31 16.68 -12.18
CA VAL A 40 -16.08 15.84 -12.22
C VAL A 40 -16.36 14.50 -12.90
N THR A 41 -17.57 13.95 -12.73
CA THR A 41 -17.97 12.70 -13.36
C THR A 41 -18.23 12.86 -14.87
N GLN A 42 -18.52 14.07 -15.33
CA GLN A 42 -18.65 14.41 -16.76
C GLN A 42 -17.32 14.65 -17.49
N VAL A 43 -16.20 14.81 -16.76
CA VAL A 43 -14.89 14.92 -17.40
C VAL A 43 -14.50 13.56 -17.96
N SER A 44 -14.52 13.46 -19.29
CA SER A 44 -14.02 12.31 -20.03
C SER A 44 -12.73 12.66 -20.75
N ILE A 45 -11.72 11.81 -20.59
CA ILE A 45 -10.44 11.91 -21.30
C ILE A 45 -10.37 10.70 -22.23
N MET A 46 -10.24 10.96 -23.54
CA MET A 46 -10.23 9.94 -24.59
C MET A 46 -11.46 9.00 -24.55
N GLY A 47 -12.62 9.52 -24.16
CA GLY A 47 -13.85 8.73 -24.04
C GLY A 47 -13.98 7.91 -22.76
N PHE A 48 -12.99 7.96 -21.87
CA PHE A 48 -13.04 7.31 -20.56
C PHE A 48 -13.27 8.33 -19.43
N PRO A 49 -14.09 8.02 -18.43
CA PRO A 49 -14.29 8.89 -17.28
C PRO A 49 -12.98 9.16 -16.53
N LEU A 50 -12.81 10.37 -15.99
CA LEU A 50 -11.60 10.79 -15.27
C LEU A 50 -11.18 9.82 -14.14
N HIS A 51 -12.14 9.19 -13.46
CA HIS A 51 -11.84 8.26 -12.37
C HIS A 51 -11.10 6.99 -12.82
N TYR A 52 -11.30 6.54 -14.07
CA TYR A 52 -10.52 5.41 -14.62
C TYR A 52 -9.05 5.78 -14.74
N TRP A 53 -8.76 7.01 -15.16
CA TRP A 53 -7.39 7.52 -15.27
C TRP A 53 -6.73 7.72 -13.90
N LEU A 54 -7.50 8.17 -12.90
CA LEU A 54 -7.03 8.24 -11.51
C LEU A 54 -6.59 6.87 -10.98
N VAL A 55 -7.37 5.82 -11.24
CA VAL A 55 -6.99 4.46 -10.83
C VAL A 55 -5.78 3.97 -11.63
N ALA A 56 -5.79 4.16 -12.95
CA ALA A 56 -4.75 3.70 -13.86
C ALA A 56 -3.37 4.32 -13.60
N ILE A 57 -3.32 5.64 -13.34
CA ILE A 57 -2.06 6.40 -13.23
C ILE A 57 -1.67 6.64 -11.78
N ALA A 58 -2.62 6.86 -10.87
CA ALA A 58 -2.29 7.10 -9.47
C ALA A 58 -2.26 5.78 -8.70
N ILE A 59 -3.39 5.06 -8.65
CA ILE A 59 -3.49 3.91 -7.74
C ILE A 59 -2.53 2.80 -8.16
N TYR A 60 -2.60 2.27 -9.38
CA TYR A 60 -1.76 1.12 -9.76
C TYR A 60 -0.26 1.36 -9.59
N PRO A 61 0.34 2.46 -10.09
CA PRO A 61 1.76 2.71 -9.93
C PRO A 61 2.17 2.92 -8.47
N ILE A 62 1.34 3.60 -7.68
CA ILE A 62 1.57 3.78 -6.24
C ILE A 62 1.55 2.42 -5.54
N THR A 63 0.54 1.57 -5.83
CA THR A 63 0.45 0.21 -5.28
C THR A 63 1.68 -0.60 -5.63
N TRP A 64 2.14 -0.54 -6.88
CA TRP A 64 3.30 -1.28 -7.34
C TRP A 64 4.59 -0.84 -6.63
N ALA A 65 4.81 0.48 -6.54
CA ALA A 65 5.95 1.04 -5.83
C ALA A 65 5.92 0.67 -4.33
N LEU A 66 4.75 0.76 -3.69
CA LEU A 66 4.55 0.35 -2.30
C LEU A 66 4.84 -1.13 -2.10
N PHE A 67 4.38 -1.99 -3.01
CA PHE A 67 4.57 -3.43 -2.91
C PHE A 67 6.06 -3.80 -3.04
N ILE A 68 6.75 -3.24 -4.02
CA ILE A 68 8.20 -3.44 -4.20
C ILE A 68 8.96 -2.98 -2.95
N TRP A 69 8.62 -1.81 -2.42
CA TRP A 69 9.25 -1.28 -1.21
C TRP A 69 8.95 -2.15 0.02
N TYR A 70 7.69 -2.58 0.18
CA TYR A 70 7.26 -3.41 1.30
C TYR A 70 7.97 -4.77 1.30
N VAL A 71 8.01 -5.46 0.16
CA VAL A 71 8.70 -6.76 0.02
C VAL A 71 10.19 -6.62 0.33
N ARG A 72 10.86 -5.59 -0.21
CA ARG A 72 12.27 -5.33 0.09
C ARG A 72 12.51 -5.13 1.58
N LYS A 73 11.62 -4.39 2.24
CA LYS A 73 11.72 -4.12 3.67
C LYS A 73 11.43 -5.35 4.53
N ALA A 74 10.47 -6.18 4.12
CA ALA A 74 10.18 -7.45 4.77
C ALA A 74 11.37 -8.41 4.69
N ASN A 75 11.96 -8.59 3.50
CA ASN A 75 13.13 -9.44 3.30
C ASN A 75 14.33 -8.97 4.15
N LYS A 76 14.63 -7.66 4.14
CA LYS A 76 15.70 -7.11 4.97
C LYS A 76 15.48 -7.37 6.47
N MET A 77 14.23 -7.39 6.91
CA MET A 77 13.89 -7.69 8.30
C MET A 77 14.13 -9.16 8.64
N GLU A 78 13.98 -10.07 7.67
CA GLU A 78 14.33 -11.49 7.84
C GLU A 78 15.86 -11.65 7.85
N ASP A 79 16.58 -11.01 6.93
CA ASP A 79 18.06 -11.04 6.86
C ASP A 79 18.73 -10.51 8.14
N GLU A 80 18.24 -9.38 8.68
CA GLU A 80 18.75 -8.78 9.93
C GLU A 80 18.58 -9.73 11.13
N ILE A 81 17.55 -10.57 11.11
CA ILE A 81 17.27 -11.54 12.16
C ILE A 81 18.13 -12.78 11.99
N GLU A 82 18.32 -13.29 10.76
CA GLU A 82 19.26 -14.39 10.50
C GLU A 82 20.68 -14.06 10.95
N GLN A 83 21.15 -12.82 10.73
CA GLN A 83 22.47 -12.39 11.19
C GLN A 83 22.59 -12.32 12.71
N GLN A 84 21.51 -11.97 13.43
CA GLN A 84 21.51 -11.96 14.90
C GLN A 84 21.47 -13.37 15.50
N VAL A 85 20.94 -14.36 14.76
CA VAL A 85 20.81 -15.75 15.21
C VAL A 85 22.00 -16.60 14.79
N GLY A 86 22.57 -16.40 13.59
CA GLY A 86 23.72 -17.15 13.07
C GLY A 86 25.09 -16.67 13.59
N GLY A 87 25.12 -15.62 14.40
CA GLY A 87 26.33 -15.10 15.06
C GLY A 87 26.60 -15.66 16.46
N GLN A 88 25.83 -16.65 16.92
CA GLN A 88 26.11 -17.45 18.13
C GLN A 88 26.65 -18.82 17.76
#